data_AF-A0A9X8QSC3-F1
#
_entry.id   AF-A0A9X8QSC3-F1
#
_cell.length_a   1.000
_cell.length_b   1.000
_cell.length_c   1.000
_cell.angle_alpha   90.00
_cell.angle_beta   90.00
_cell.angle_gamma   90.00
#
_symmetry.space_group_name_H-M   'P 1'
#
loop_
_entity.id
_entity.type
_entity.pdbx_description
1 polymer ?
#
loop_
_entity_poly.entity_id
_entity_poly.type
_entity_poly.pdbx_seq_one_letter_code
_entity_poly.pdbx_strand_id
1 'polypeptide(L)'
;MVASKAQQAATAERRAKAIRMKIEGATYTQIADALGYASRSAAHMDVKRSLERHVVEEGLAIEAWRELELARLDTLQQAIWDKAMSGDPRVIEAALKILDRRAKLLGLDSAIKLEVLTVDALDAQIQRLEAELNAAAIAAVDSEAGEAPPPPGTTS
;
A
#
# COMPACT_ATOMS: atom_id res chain seq x y z
N MET A 1 2.37 23.66 7.88
CA MET A 1 0.92 23.95 7.84
C MET A 1 0.21 22.76 7.22
N VAL A 2 -0.68 22.10 7.97
CA VAL A 2 -1.46 20.95 7.47
C VAL A 2 -2.57 21.48 6.56
N ALA A 3 -2.73 20.91 5.37
CA ALA A 3 -3.77 21.33 4.42
C ALA A 3 -5.17 21.12 5.02
N SER A 4 -6.12 22.00 4.71
CA SER A 4 -7.50 21.90 5.21
C SER A 4 -8.19 20.60 4.76
N LYS A 5 -9.18 20.12 5.53
CA LYS A 5 -9.95 18.89 5.25
C LYS A 5 -10.58 18.90 3.84
N ALA A 6 -11.04 20.06 3.37
CA ALA A 6 -11.58 20.20 2.01
C ALA A 6 -10.50 20.05 0.92
N GLN A 7 -9.29 20.53 1.20
CA GLN A 7 -8.16 20.46 0.28
C GLN A 7 -7.57 19.03 0.21
N GLN A 8 -7.64 18.30 1.32
CA GLN A 8 -7.32 16.87 1.37
C GLN A 8 -8.33 16.04 0.55
N ALA A 9 -9.64 16.31 0.71
CA ALA A 9 -10.69 15.64 -0.06
C ALA A 9 -10.56 15.87 -1.58
N ALA A 10 -10.36 17.12 -2.02
CA ALA A 10 -10.16 17.45 -3.43
C ALA A 10 -8.89 16.80 -4.01
N THR A 11 -7.83 16.69 -3.19
CA THR A 11 -6.59 15.99 -3.59
C THR A 11 -6.83 14.49 -3.76
N ALA A 12 -7.57 13.86 -2.84
CA ALA A 12 -7.91 12.46 -2.90
C ALA A 12 -8.80 12.14 -4.12
N GLU A 13 -9.81 12.96 -4.39
CA GLU A 13 -10.70 12.79 -5.55
C GLU A 13 -9.95 12.88 -6.87
N ARG A 14 -9.08 13.88 -7.02
CA ARG A 14 -8.23 14.04 -8.21
C ARG A 14 -7.31 12.83 -8.42
N ARG A 15 -6.73 12.29 -7.36
CA ARG A 15 -5.88 11.08 -7.42
C ARG A 15 -6.67 9.84 -7.80
N ALA A 16 -7.86 9.63 -7.22
CA ALA A 16 -8.74 8.53 -7.58
C ALA A 16 -9.10 8.57 -9.07
N LYS A 17 -9.39 9.76 -9.61
CA LYS A 17 -9.65 9.96 -11.04
C LYS A 17 -8.41 9.69 -11.90
N ALA A 18 -7.22 10.11 -11.46
CA ALA A 18 -5.97 9.83 -12.14
C ALA A 18 -5.66 8.33 -12.23
N ILE A 19 -5.90 7.59 -11.15
CA ILE A 19 -5.75 6.14 -11.09
C ILE A 19 -6.73 5.47 -12.04
N ARG A 20 -8.00 5.86 -12.03
CA ARG A 20 -9.03 5.33 -12.95
C ARG A 20 -8.67 5.56 -14.42
N MET A 21 -8.27 6.78 -14.78
CA MET A 21 -7.80 7.09 -16.13
C MET A 21 -6.58 6.25 -16.51
N LYS A 22 -5.70 5.94 -15.56
CA LYS A 22 -4.61 5.01 -15.82
C LYS A 22 -5.13 3.61 -16.15
N ILE A 23 -6.08 3.08 -15.37
CA ILE A 23 -6.69 1.74 -15.58
C ILE A 23 -7.27 1.65 -16.99
N GLU A 24 -7.95 2.70 -17.42
CA GLU A 24 -8.55 2.85 -18.75
C GLU A 24 -7.51 3.04 -19.89
N GLY A 25 -6.21 3.07 -19.56
CA GLY A 25 -5.12 3.11 -20.53
C GLY A 25 -4.56 4.50 -20.83
N ALA A 26 -5.10 5.58 -20.27
CA ALA A 26 -4.67 6.96 -20.58
C ALA A 26 -3.19 7.19 -20.24
N THR A 27 -2.43 7.88 -21.08
CA THR A 27 -1.03 8.24 -20.80
C THR A 27 -0.93 9.26 -19.67
N TYR A 28 0.23 9.35 -19.01
CA TYR A 28 0.45 10.38 -17.97
C TYR A 28 0.37 11.81 -18.51
N THR A 29 0.59 12.00 -19.81
CA THR A 29 0.35 13.29 -20.48
C THR A 29 -1.14 13.60 -20.51
N GLN A 30 -1.97 12.67 -20.99
CA GLN A 30 -3.43 12.83 -21.02
C GLN A 30 -4.03 13.01 -19.62
N ILE A 31 -3.48 12.35 -18.61
CA ILE A 31 -3.90 12.52 -17.21
C ILE A 31 -3.52 13.91 -16.70
N ALA A 32 -2.32 14.40 -17.06
CA ALA A 32 -1.89 15.72 -16.65
C ALA A 32 -2.81 16.79 -17.23
N ASP A 33 -3.11 16.67 -18.53
CA ASP A 33 -3.97 17.60 -19.25
C ASP A 33 -5.42 17.56 -18.71
N ALA A 34 -5.96 16.37 -18.45
CA ALA A 34 -7.34 16.19 -18.01
C ALA A 34 -7.60 16.60 -16.54
N LEU A 35 -6.57 16.54 -15.68
CA LEU A 35 -6.69 16.77 -14.24
C LEU A 35 -5.94 18.01 -13.76
N GLY A 36 -5.40 18.81 -14.68
CA GLY A 36 -4.73 20.07 -14.40
C GLY A 36 -3.41 19.90 -13.64
N TYR A 37 -2.66 18.83 -13.88
CA TYR A 37 -1.32 18.72 -13.33
C TYR A 37 -0.36 19.67 -14.05
N ALA A 38 0.59 20.23 -13.31
CA ALA A 38 1.61 21.12 -13.87
C ALA A 38 2.49 20.46 -14.95
N SER A 39 2.61 19.13 -14.96
CA SER A 39 3.33 18.38 -15.99
C SER A 39 3.00 16.88 -15.95
N ARG A 40 3.36 16.17 -17.03
CA ARG A 40 3.38 14.69 -17.09
C ARG A 40 4.19 14.07 -15.96
N SER A 41 5.28 14.71 -15.55
CA SER A 41 6.11 14.24 -14.43
C SER A 41 5.39 14.43 -13.09
N ALA A 42 4.71 15.57 -12.89
CA ALA A 42 3.92 15.83 -11.69
C ALA A 42 2.74 14.85 -11.56
N ALA A 43 2.05 14.54 -12.66
CA ALA A 43 0.98 13.52 -12.69
C ALA A 43 1.52 12.14 -12.30
N HIS A 44 2.65 11.73 -12.88
CA HIS A 44 3.29 10.46 -12.55
C HIS A 44 3.69 10.38 -11.08
N MET A 45 4.39 11.40 -10.56
CA MET A 45 4.88 11.42 -9.18
C MET A 45 3.76 11.45 -8.15
N ASP A 46 2.67 12.16 -8.43
CA ASP A 46 1.52 12.23 -7.51
C ASP A 46 0.69 10.94 -7.52
N VAL A 47 0.47 10.33 -8.69
CA VAL A 47 -0.17 9.01 -8.80
C VAL A 47 0.67 7.96 -8.09
N LYS A 48 1.98 7.94 -8.33
CA LYS A 48 2.92 7.03 -7.66
C LYS A 48 2.89 7.20 -6.13
N ARG A 49 3.00 8.43 -5.65
CA ARG A 49 2.99 8.75 -4.20
C ARG A 49 1.63 8.49 -3.55
N SER A 50 0.53 8.56 -4.32
CA SER A 50 -0.79 8.14 -3.85
C SER A 50 -0.80 6.65 -3.58
N LEU A 51 -0.41 5.84 -4.58
CA LEU A 51 -0.37 4.38 -4.54
C LEU A 51 0.57 3.81 -3.47
N GLU A 52 1.54 4.60 -3.02
CA GLU A 52 2.47 4.23 -1.94
C GLU A 52 1.89 4.52 -0.54
N ARG A 53 0.76 5.24 -0.42
CA ARG A 53 0.26 5.79 0.86
C ARG A 53 -1.02 5.15 1.41
N HIS A 54 -1.84 4.42 0.64
CA HIS A 54 -3.11 3.84 1.13
C HIS A 54 -3.12 2.30 1.10
N VAL A 55 -2.35 1.69 2.00
CA VAL A 55 -2.08 0.23 2.04
C VAL A 55 -3.31 -0.69 2.29
N VAL A 56 -4.51 -0.19 2.64
CA VAL A 56 -5.68 -1.06 2.90
C VAL A 56 -6.72 -1.07 1.76
N GLU A 57 -7.01 0.06 1.12
CA GLU A 57 -7.91 0.12 -0.06
C GLU A 57 -7.13 -0.01 -1.40
N GLU A 58 -5.83 0.34 -1.45
CA GLU A 58 -5.00 0.16 -2.65
C GLU A 58 -4.50 -1.27 -2.84
N GLY A 59 -4.53 -2.12 -1.81
CA GLY A 59 -4.27 -3.56 -1.96
C GLY A 59 -5.31 -4.26 -2.84
N LEU A 60 -6.50 -3.68 -3.06
CA LEU A 60 -7.43 -4.20 -4.07
C LEU A 60 -7.12 -3.63 -5.47
N ALA A 61 -6.61 -2.39 -5.55
CA ALA A 61 -6.27 -1.74 -6.80
C ALA A 61 -4.98 -2.31 -7.42
N ILE A 62 -3.92 -2.47 -6.63
CA ILE A 62 -2.63 -3.05 -7.04
C ILE A 62 -2.84 -4.48 -7.55
N GLU A 63 -3.70 -5.24 -6.88
CA GLU A 63 -4.08 -6.60 -7.24
C GLU A 63 -4.83 -6.61 -8.57
N ALA A 64 -5.81 -5.72 -8.77
CA ALA A 64 -6.51 -5.57 -10.05
C ALA A 64 -5.56 -5.16 -11.20
N TRP A 65 -4.57 -4.32 -10.91
CA TRP A 65 -3.52 -3.95 -11.87
C TRP A 65 -2.59 -5.11 -12.21
N ARG A 66 -2.22 -5.90 -11.21
CA ARG A 66 -1.43 -7.12 -11.37
C ARG A 66 -2.18 -8.13 -12.23
N GLU A 67 -3.46 -8.34 -11.97
CA GLU A 67 -4.34 -9.22 -12.76
C GLU A 67 -4.44 -8.76 -14.22
N LEU A 68 -4.69 -7.46 -14.45
CA LEU A 68 -4.76 -6.91 -15.81
C LEU A 68 -3.44 -7.12 -16.57
N GLU A 69 -2.30 -6.89 -15.91
CA GLU A 69 -1.00 -7.08 -16.53
C GLU A 69 -0.69 -8.56 -16.78
N LEU A 70 -1.07 -9.45 -15.86
CA LEU A 70 -0.96 -10.89 -16.05
C LEU A 70 -1.79 -11.36 -17.26
N ALA A 71 -3.01 -10.87 -17.43
CA ALA A 71 -3.86 -11.19 -18.57
C ALA A 71 -3.24 -10.73 -19.92
N ARG A 72 -2.59 -9.56 -19.95
CA ARG A 72 -1.84 -9.11 -21.12
C ARG A 72 -0.65 -10.01 -21.42
N LEU A 73 0.09 -10.40 -20.38
CA LEU A 73 1.22 -11.31 -20.52
C LEU A 73 0.78 -12.71 -20.97
N ASP A 74 -0.37 -13.21 -20.50
CA ASP A 74 -0.97 -14.46 -20.98
C ASP A 74 -1.30 -14.39 -22.47
N THR A 75 -1.90 -13.29 -22.92
CA THR A 75 -2.22 -13.08 -24.33
C THR A 75 -0.97 -13.09 -25.20
N LEU A 76 0.10 -12.38 -24.76
CA LEU A 76 1.37 -12.36 -25.47
C LEU A 76 2.04 -13.74 -25.48
N GLN A 77 2.00 -14.46 -24.36
CA GLN A 77 2.57 -15.80 -24.25
C GLN A 77 1.85 -16.76 -25.19
N GLN A 78 0.52 -16.77 -25.18
CA GLN A 78 -0.30 -17.63 -26.05
C GLN A 78 0.00 -17.38 -27.53
N ALA A 79 0.16 -16.11 -27.93
CA ALA A 79 0.45 -15.75 -29.32
C ALA A 79 1.80 -16.29 -29.85
N ILE A 80 2.78 -16.51 -28.96
CA ILE A 80 4.11 -16.97 -29.35
C ILE A 80 4.42 -18.40 -28.93
N TRP A 81 3.53 -19.06 -28.17
CA TRP A 81 3.80 -20.33 -27.50
C TRP A 81 4.16 -21.45 -28.46
N ASP A 82 3.31 -21.71 -29.46
CA ASP A 82 3.55 -22.80 -30.42
C ASP A 82 4.85 -22.60 -31.21
N LYS A 83 5.17 -21.35 -31.54
CA LYS A 83 6.40 -20.99 -32.25
C LYS A 83 7.64 -21.05 -31.35
N ALA A 84 7.51 -20.77 -30.05
CA ALA A 84 8.58 -21.00 -29.09
C ALA A 84 8.86 -22.50 -28.96
N MET A 85 7.80 -23.31 -28.85
CA MET A 85 7.89 -24.77 -28.73
C MET A 85 8.43 -25.44 -30.01
N SER A 86 8.28 -24.81 -31.18
CA SER A 86 8.91 -25.30 -32.41
C SER A 86 10.42 -25.06 -32.49
N GLY A 87 11.02 -24.41 -31.49
CA GLY A 87 12.48 -24.31 -31.36
C GLY A 87 13.11 -23.05 -31.94
N ASP A 88 12.35 -22.02 -32.34
CA ASP A 88 12.92 -20.75 -32.83
C ASP A 88 13.61 -19.99 -31.66
N PRO A 89 14.95 -19.85 -31.65
CA PRO A 89 15.68 -19.29 -30.52
C PRO A 89 15.25 -17.87 -30.15
N ARG A 90 14.86 -17.05 -31.14
CA ARG A 90 14.41 -15.66 -30.89
C ARG A 90 13.07 -15.63 -30.17
N VAL A 91 12.19 -16.58 -30.50
CA VAL A 91 10.86 -16.68 -29.90
C VAL A 91 10.94 -17.30 -28.52
N ILE A 92 11.84 -18.28 -28.32
CA ILE A 92 12.17 -18.81 -26.99
C ILE A 92 12.65 -17.69 -26.08
N GLU A 93 13.57 -16.83 -26.53
CA GLU A 93 14.05 -15.71 -25.72
C GLU A 93 12.91 -14.72 -25.38
N ALA A 94 12.01 -14.44 -26.34
CA ALA A 94 10.84 -13.61 -26.08
C ALA A 94 9.88 -14.25 -25.06
N ALA A 95 9.65 -15.57 -25.15
CA ALA A 95 8.83 -16.31 -24.18
C ALA A 95 9.45 -16.30 -22.78
N LEU A 96 10.77 -16.48 -22.67
CA LEU A 96 11.49 -16.41 -21.39
C LEU A 96 11.36 -15.01 -20.74
N LYS A 97 11.39 -13.93 -21.53
CA LYS A 97 11.16 -12.56 -21.02
C LYS A 97 9.74 -12.36 -20.47
N ILE A 98 8.74 -12.95 -21.12
CA ILE A 98 7.36 -12.91 -20.62
C ILE A 98 7.24 -13.69 -19.31
N LEU A 99 7.81 -14.90 -19.25
CA LEU A 99 7.80 -15.74 -18.06
C LEU A 99 8.52 -15.09 -16.87
N ASP A 100 9.69 -14.47 -17.10
CA ASP A 100 10.42 -13.69 -16.09
C ASP A 100 9.57 -12.53 -15.54
N ARG A 101 8.83 -11.82 -16.42
CA ARG A 101 7.95 -10.75 -15.96
C ARG A 101 6.79 -11.27 -15.11
N ARG A 102 6.22 -12.43 -15.47
CA ARG A 102 5.15 -13.10 -14.70
C ARG A 102 5.66 -13.55 -13.33
N ALA A 103 6.83 -14.19 -13.27
CA ALA A 103 7.44 -14.63 -12.02
C ALA A 103 7.66 -13.47 -11.05
N LYS A 104 8.12 -12.32 -11.54
CA LYS A 104 8.25 -11.07 -10.77
C LYS A 104 6.92 -10.51 -10.27
N LEU A 105 5.88 -10.54 -11.09
CA LEU A 105 4.55 -10.06 -10.68
C LEU A 105 3.90 -10.97 -9.64
N LEU A 106 4.13 -12.28 -9.74
CA LEU A 106 3.61 -13.31 -8.82
C LEU A 106 4.50 -13.52 -7.59
N GLY A 107 5.68 -12.90 -7.53
CA GLY A 107 6.63 -13.05 -6.42
C GLY A 107 7.32 -14.41 -6.36
N LEU A 108 7.33 -15.19 -7.45
CA LEU A 108 7.93 -16.54 -7.50
C LEU A 108 9.46 -16.52 -7.38
N ASP A 109 10.09 -15.39 -7.73
CA ASP A 109 11.55 -15.20 -7.65
C ASP A 109 12.02 -14.61 -6.31
N SER A 110 11.10 -14.28 -5.41
CA SER A 110 11.45 -13.68 -4.12
C SER A 110 12.06 -14.76 -3.22
N ALA A 111 13.28 -14.55 -2.74
CA ALA A 111 13.78 -15.32 -1.61
C ALA A 111 12.83 -15.14 -0.42
N ILE A 112 12.45 -16.24 0.24
CA ILE A 112 11.67 -16.21 1.47
C ILE A 112 12.46 -15.35 2.47
N LYS A 113 11.97 -14.13 2.75
CA LYS A 113 12.48 -13.31 3.85
C LYS A 113 12.02 -13.96 5.15
N LEU A 114 12.84 -14.83 5.71
CA LEU A 114 12.64 -15.34 7.05
C LEU A 114 13.13 -14.25 8.01
N GLU A 115 12.23 -13.43 8.54
CA GLU A 115 12.55 -12.59 9.69
C GLU A 115 12.70 -13.50 10.92
N VAL A 116 13.93 -13.85 11.25
CA VAL A 116 14.25 -14.55 12.50
C VAL A 116 14.20 -13.52 13.62
N LEU A 117 13.05 -13.43 14.29
CA LEU A 117 12.96 -12.77 15.59
C LEU A 117 13.71 -13.64 16.59
N THR A 118 14.81 -13.10 17.13
CA THR A 118 15.54 -13.76 18.21
C THR A 118 14.68 -13.74 19.48
N VAL A 119 14.79 -14.78 20.31
CA VAL A 119 14.05 -14.87 21.58
C VAL A 119 14.31 -13.62 22.43
N ASP A 120 15.55 -13.14 22.48
CA ASP A 120 15.93 -11.93 23.22
C ASP A 120 15.18 -10.66 22.76
N ALA A 121 14.90 -10.53 21.46
CA ALA A 121 14.18 -9.38 20.92
C ALA A 121 12.68 -9.44 21.26
N LEU A 122 12.11 -10.65 21.32
CA LEU A 122 10.74 -10.86 21.75
C LEU A 122 10.59 -10.57 23.25
N ASP A 123 11.53 -11.05 24.06
CA ASP A 123 11.52 -10.84 25.52
C ASP A 123 11.64 -9.36 25.87
N ALA A 124 12.50 -8.61 25.18
CA ALA A 124 12.62 -7.17 25.38
C ALA A 124 11.32 -6.42 24.99
N GLN A 125 10.63 -6.87 23.95
CA GLN A 125 9.37 -6.28 23.50
C GLN A 125 8.23 -6.60 24.48
N ILE A 126 8.18 -7.82 25.02
CA ILE A 126 7.22 -8.24 26.05
C ILE A 126 7.40 -7.40 27.31
N GLN A 127 8.63 -7.28 27.82
CA GLN A 127 8.92 -6.48 29.01
C GLN A 127 8.52 -5.01 28.84
N ARG A 128 8.76 -4.45 27.66
CA ARG A 128 8.34 -3.09 27.35
C ARG A 128 6.82 -2.94 27.38
N LEU A 129 6.09 -3.85 26.74
CA LEU A 129 4.63 -3.81 26.70
C LEU A 129 4.03 -4.02 28.10
N GLU A 130 4.59 -4.92 28.91
CA GLU A 130 4.19 -5.13 30.31
C GLU A 130 4.39 -3.87 31.14
N ALA A 131 5.51 -3.16 30.95
CA ALA A 131 5.76 -1.89 31.63
C ALA A 131 4.76 -0.80 31.22
N GLU A 132 4.44 -0.70 29.92
CA GLU A 132 3.45 0.25 29.40
C GLU A 132 2.03 -0.05 29.96
N LEU A 133 1.64 -1.33 30.01
CA LEU A 133 0.37 -1.77 30.60
C LEU A 133 0.28 -1.49 32.10
N ASN A 134 1.34 -1.77 32.85
CA ASN A 134 1.36 -1.49 34.29
C ASN A 134 1.34 0.01 34.58
N ALA A 135 2.07 0.82 33.81
CA ALA A 135 2.03 2.27 33.95
C ALA A 135 0.63 2.84 33.66
N ALA A 136 -0.05 2.31 32.63
CA ALA A 136 -1.43 2.69 32.33
C ALA A 136 -2.41 2.26 33.43
N ALA A 137 -2.23 1.08 34.03
CA ALA A 137 -3.05 0.61 35.15
C ALA A 137 -2.87 1.47 36.41
N ILE A 138 -1.64 1.87 36.74
CA ILE A 138 -1.34 2.76 37.88
C ILE A 138 -1.98 4.14 37.65
N ALA A 139 -1.83 4.71 36.45
CA ALA A 139 -2.43 6.00 36.11
C ALA A 139 -3.97 5.99 36.18
N ALA A 140 -4.61 4.85 35.87
CA ALA A 140 -6.06 4.71 36.01
C ALA A 140 -6.49 4.71 37.49
N VAL A 141 -5.76 4.00 38.35
CA VAL A 141 -6.03 3.95 39.80
C VAL A 141 -5.80 5.30 40.48
N ASP A 142 -4.77 6.04 40.10
CA ASP A 142 -4.50 7.37 40.66
C ASP A 142 -5.54 8.42 40.24
N SER A 143 -6.24 8.22 39.11
CA SER A 143 -7.33 9.10 38.67
C SER A 143 -8.62 8.92 39.49
N GLU A 144 -8.84 7.74 40.08
CA GLU A 144 -10.03 7.44 40.90
C GLU A 144 -9.89 7.89 42.36
N ALA A 145 -8.66 8.08 42.86
CA ALA A 145 -8.41 8.50 44.25
C ALA A 145 -8.58 10.02 44.50
N GLY A 146 -8.85 10.81 43.46
CA GLY A 146 -8.93 12.28 43.52
C GLY A 146 -10.29 12.89 43.89
N GLU A 147 -11.38 12.14 43.90
CA GLU A 147 -12.74 12.67 44.15
C GLU A 147 -13.26 12.25 45.54
N ALA A 148 -12.68 12.81 46.60
CA ALA A 148 -13.26 12.70 47.93
C ALA A 148 -14.52 13.60 48.03
N PRO A 149 -15.70 13.08 48.39
CA PRO A 149 -16.92 13.90 48.47
C PRO A 149 -16.79 14.98 49.55
N PRO A 150 -17.32 16.20 49.34
CA PRO A 150 -17.21 17.29 50.29
C PRO A 150 -17.90 16.92 51.63
N PRO A 151 -17.37 17.37 52.77
CA PRO A 151 -17.91 16.99 54.07
C PRO A 151 -19.36 17.48 54.22
N PRO A 152 -20.25 16.68 54.83
CA PRO A 152 -21.64 17.08 54.98
C PRO A 152 -21.75 18.30 55.89
N GLY A 153 -22.20 19.41 55.32
CA GLY A 153 -22.61 20.56 56.10
C GLY A 153 -23.78 20.19 57.01
N THR A 154 -23.65 20.50 58.30
CA THR A 154 -24.79 20.54 59.22
C THR A 154 -25.02 21.98 59.63
N THR A 155 -26.11 22.49 59.06
CA THR A 155 -26.90 23.65 59.52
C THR A 155 -27.37 23.48 60.96
N SER A 156 -27.43 24.63 61.65
CA SER A 156 -28.01 24.94 62.97
C SER A 156 -27.17 24.59 64.20
#